data_AF-A0A165WIE2-F1
#
_entry.id   AF-A0A165WIE2-F1
#
_cell.length_a   1.000
_cell.length_b   1.000
_cell.length_c   1.000
_cell.angle_alpha   90.00
_cell.angle_beta   90.00
_cell.angle_gamma   90.00
#
_symmetry.space_group_name_H-M   'P 1'
#
loop_
_entity.id
_entity.type
_entity.pdbx_description
1 polymer ?
#
loop_
_entity_poly.entity_id
_entity_poly.type
_entity_poly.pdbx_seq_one_letter_code
_entity_poly.pdbx_strand_id
1 'polypeptide(L)'
;VVDIMHEFEIGEWLGILRHLIEILRSYRPHMVCEMDRRYVVSPCAYVFGDYTIRKFRTDVFEPKRLAGRDYEDLLQVALPVFEGLFPTRRDDAVANLLFALLVDWHSLAKLRLHTTTTLDYLSAAPLILGEAFRQFADMTCPALQHQFMLRRPRLHFFGSYVENIKRYGTFDSYTSGIVSV
;
A
#
# COMPACT_ATOMS: atom_id res chain seq x y z
N VAL A 1 -5.09 -19.49 -11.63
CA VAL A 1 -4.20 -18.32 -11.85
C VAL A 1 -4.09 -17.59 -10.53
N VAL A 2 -2.87 -17.34 -10.05
CA VAL A 2 -2.65 -16.64 -8.77
C VAL A 2 -2.89 -15.15 -9.00
N ASP A 3 -3.78 -14.55 -8.20
CA ASP A 3 -3.98 -13.11 -8.23
C ASP A 3 -2.81 -12.43 -7.51
N ILE A 4 -1.94 -11.85 -8.33
CA ILE A 4 -0.74 -11.15 -7.90
C ILE A 4 -1.10 -9.97 -6.96
N MET A 5 -2.19 -9.26 -7.25
CA MET A 5 -2.62 -8.12 -6.44
C MET A 5 -3.06 -8.58 -5.06
N HIS A 6 -3.78 -9.70 -5.00
CA HIS A 6 -4.22 -10.29 -3.74
C HIS A 6 -3.06 -10.74 -2.85
N GLU A 7 -2.01 -11.32 -3.43
CA GLU A 7 -0.81 -11.71 -2.70
C GLU A 7 -0.08 -10.49 -2.12
N PHE A 8 -0.03 -9.38 -2.87
CA PHE A 8 0.52 -8.12 -2.37
C PHE A 8 -0.31 -7.53 -1.22
N GLU A 9 -1.64 -7.44 -1.39
CA GLU A 9 -2.57 -6.86 -0.40
C GLU A 9 -2.50 -7.60 0.94
N ILE A 10 -2.50 -8.94 0.91
CA ILE A 10 -2.47 -9.77 2.13
C ILE A 10 -1.06 -9.94 2.69
N GLY A 11 -0.04 -10.02 1.84
CA GLY A 11 1.33 -10.32 2.25
C GLY A 11 2.12 -9.06 2.60
N GLU A 12 2.48 -8.30 1.58
CA GLU A 12 3.43 -7.20 1.69
C GLU A 12 2.77 -5.98 2.37
N TRP A 13 1.55 -5.59 1.97
CA TRP A 13 0.86 -4.44 2.57
C TRP A 13 0.56 -4.67 4.05
N LEU A 14 0.00 -5.82 4.44
CA LEU A 14 -0.20 -6.15 5.85
C LEU A 14 1.12 -6.15 6.65
N GLY A 15 2.24 -6.54 6.03
CA GLY A 15 3.57 -6.43 6.62
C GLY A 15 3.96 -4.98 6.91
N ILE A 16 3.81 -4.11 5.92
CA ILE A 16 4.12 -2.67 6.01
C ILE A 16 3.21 -1.98 7.04
N LEU A 17 1.91 -2.26 7.00
CA LEU A 17 0.93 -1.69 7.93
C LEU A 17 1.25 -2.06 9.38
N ARG A 18 1.53 -3.34 9.66
CA ARG A 18 1.95 -3.77 11.00
C ARG A 18 3.21 -3.07 11.47
N HIS A 19 4.15 -2.84 10.56
CA HIS A 19 5.38 -2.15 10.88
C HIS A 19 5.16 -0.66 11.20
N LEU A 20 4.33 0.03 10.43
CA LEU A 20 3.93 1.42 10.73
C LEU A 20 3.24 1.52 12.09
N ILE A 21 2.34 0.58 12.40
CA ILE A 21 1.67 0.51 13.69
C ILE A 21 2.68 0.28 14.83
N GLU A 22 3.66 -0.61 14.65
CA GLU A 22 4.66 -0.88 15.68
C GLU A 22 5.60 0.31 15.93
N ILE A 23 6.02 1.02 14.87
CA ILE A 23 6.75 2.29 15.03
C ILE A 23 5.89 3.29 15.80
N LEU A 24 4.62 3.43 15.42
CA LEU A 24 3.71 4.37 16.07
C LEU A 24 3.52 4.03 17.56
N ARG A 25 3.34 2.74 17.90
CA ARG A 25 3.31 2.24 19.29
C ARG A 25 4.58 2.60 20.04
N SER A 26 5.74 2.39 19.44
CA SER A 26 7.03 2.66 20.09
C SER A 26 7.26 4.15 20.37
N TYR A 27 6.76 5.03 19.49
CA TYR A 27 7.02 6.46 19.56
C TYR A 27 5.94 7.22 20.34
N ARG A 28 4.66 6.95 20.04
CA ARG A 28 3.49 7.59 20.66
C ARG A 28 2.32 6.59 20.75
N PRO A 29 2.24 5.78 21.81
CA PRO A 29 1.16 4.80 21.98
C PRO A 29 -0.26 5.38 21.84
N HIS A 30 -0.47 6.63 22.29
CA HIS A 30 -1.77 7.31 22.24
C HIS A 30 -2.20 7.69 20.81
N MET A 31 -1.27 7.85 19.87
CA MET A 31 -1.59 8.20 18.48
C MET A 31 -2.13 7.01 17.69
N VAL A 32 -1.98 5.79 18.22
CA VAL A 32 -2.62 4.60 17.65
C VAL A 32 -4.15 4.73 17.68
N CYS A 33 -4.72 5.18 18.80
CA CYS A 33 -6.16 5.37 18.91
C CYS A 33 -6.66 6.44 17.92
N GLU A 34 -5.83 7.46 17.66
CA GLU A 34 -6.13 8.47 16.65
C GLU A 34 -6.08 7.88 15.22
N MET A 35 -5.12 7.00 14.93
CA MET A 35 -5.06 6.26 13.67
C MET A 35 -6.31 5.39 13.47
N ASP A 36 -6.70 4.59 14.46
CA ASP A 36 -7.91 3.77 14.40
C ASP A 36 -9.17 4.63 14.22
N ARG A 37 -9.27 5.74 14.96
CA ARG A 37 -10.34 6.73 14.79
C ARG A 37 -10.35 7.27 13.36
N ARG A 38 -9.20 7.62 12.77
CA ARG A 38 -9.11 8.12 11.40
C ARG A 38 -9.52 7.07 10.38
N TYR A 39 -9.18 5.79 10.57
CA TYR A 39 -9.69 4.72 9.70
C TYR A 39 -11.22 4.62 9.77
N VAL A 40 -11.81 4.67 10.96
CA VAL A 40 -13.26 4.60 11.16
C VAL A 40 -14.00 5.84 10.62
N VAL A 41 -13.40 7.03 10.80
CA VAL A 41 -14.00 8.33 10.45
C VAL A 41 -13.61 8.79 9.05
N SER A 42 -12.68 8.10 8.37
CA SER A 42 -12.09 8.56 7.11
C SER A 42 -13.17 8.93 6.10
N PRO A 43 -13.17 10.18 5.59
CA PRO A 43 -14.23 10.69 4.73
C PRO A 43 -14.32 9.96 3.39
N CYS A 44 -13.32 9.16 2.98
CA CYS A 44 -13.40 8.38 1.73
C CYS A 44 -14.57 7.39 1.70
N ALA A 45 -14.92 6.75 2.82
CA ALA A 45 -16.12 5.91 2.90
C ALA A 45 -17.43 6.71 2.83
N TYR A 46 -17.37 8.03 3.08
CA TYR A 46 -18.52 8.94 3.06
C TYR A 46 -18.65 9.71 1.74
N VAL A 47 -17.54 9.95 1.03
CA VAL A 47 -17.46 10.77 -0.19
C VAL A 47 -17.59 9.92 -1.46
N PHE A 48 -17.08 8.68 -1.47
CA PHE A 48 -17.12 7.79 -2.65
C PHE A 48 -18.29 6.80 -2.66
N GLY A 49 -19.17 6.88 -1.65
CA GLY A 49 -20.34 6.01 -1.48
C GLY A 49 -20.00 4.59 -1.00
N ASP A 50 -20.99 3.90 -0.42
CA ASP A 50 -20.88 2.53 0.15
C ASP A 50 -20.45 1.45 -0.88
N TYR A 51 -20.21 1.82 -2.14
CA TYR A 51 -19.95 0.90 -3.26
C TYR A 51 -18.46 0.67 -3.56
N THR A 52 -17.56 1.62 -3.23
CA THR A 52 -16.13 1.53 -3.62
C THR A 52 -15.22 1.25 -2.43
N ILE A 53 -15.36 2.00 -1.34
CA ILE A 53 -14.57 1.83 -0.09
C ILE A 53 -15.55 1.58 1.05
N ARG A 54 -15.41 0.44 1.73
CA ARG A 54 -16.36 0.02 2.78
C ARG A 54 -16.00 0.61 4.14
N LYS A 55 -17.02 0.79 5.00
CA LYS A 55 -16.82 1.25 6.38
C LYS A 55 -16.05 0.20 7.19
N PHE A 56 -14.93 0.62 7.78
CA PHE A 56 -14.18 -0.20 8.73
C PHE A 56 -14.96 -0.31 10.04
N ARG A 57 -15.33 -1.54 10.43
CA ARG A 57 -16.13 -1.82 11.63
C ARG A 57 -15.32 -2.40 12.81
N THR A 58 -14.03 -2.61 12.62
CA THR A 58 -13.15 -3.29 13.58
C THR A 58 -11.84 -2.52 13.71
N ASP A 59 -11.21 -2.62 14.88
CA ASP A 59 -9.90 -2.01 15.16
C ASP A 59 -8.84 -2.48 14.16
N VAL A 60 -8.13 -1.52 13.54
CA VAL A 60 -7.11 -1.79 12.52
C VAL A 60 -5.79 -2.20 13.18
N PHE A 61 -5.58 -1.80 14.43
CA PHE A 61 -4.46 -2.15 15.27
C PHE A 61 -4.20 -3.66 15.44
N GLU A 62 -5.26 -4.47 15.49
CA GLU A 62 -5.19 -5.92 15.48
C GLU A 62 -6.04 -6.44 14.32
N PRO A 63 -5.48 -6.58 13.11
CA PRO A 63 -6.21 -7.07 11.94
C PRO A 63 -6.46 -8.59 12.08
N LYS A 64 -7.27 -8.98 13.07
CA LYS A 64 -7.75 -10.33 13.26
C LYS A 64 -9.00 -10.48 12.40
N ARG A 65 -8.94 -11.37 11.40
CA ARG A 65 -10.07 -11.78 10.53
C ARG A 65 -10.50 -10.77 9.45
N LEU A 66 -9.58 -9.98 8.89
CA LEU A 66 -9.84 -9.18 7.69
C LEU A 66 -9.71 -10.04 6.41
N ALA A 67 -10.61 -9.83 5.45
CA ALA A 67 -10.51 -10.45 4.12
C ALA A 67 -9.54 -9.64 3.23
N GLY A 68 -9.03 -10.24 2.14
CA GLY A 68 -8.13 -9.55 1.19
C GLY A 68 -8.64 -8.18 0.72
N ARG A 69 -9.94 -8.08 0.42
CA ARG A 69 -10.59 -6.83 0.02
C ARG A 69 -10.54 -5.73 1.08
N ASP A 70 -10.52 -6.11 2.36
CA ASP A 70 -10.44 -5.13 3.45
C ASP A 70 -9.01 -4.57 3.57
N TYR A 71 -7.99 -5.34 3.19
CA TYR A 71 -6.62 -4.86 3.11
C TYR A 71 -6.41 -3.88 1.96
N GLU A 72 -7.07 -4.10 0.83
CA GLU A 72 -7.14 -3.12 -0.25
C GLU A 72 -7.76 -1.81 0.22
N ASP A 73 -8.95 -1.89 0.84
CA ASP A 73 -9.67 -0.73 1.37
C ASP A 73 -8.76 0.05 2.36
N LEU A 74 -8.03 -0.65 3.24
CA LEU A 74 -7.08 -0.05 4.17
C LEU A 74 -5.90 0.65 3.48
N LEU A 75 -5.40 0.08 2.38
CA LEU A 75 -4.33 0.68 1.60
C LEU A 75 -4.82 1.99 0.96
N GLN A 76 -5.96 1.96 0.26
CA GLN A 76 -6.50 3.11 -0.47
C GLN A 76 -6.70 4.37 0.40
N VAL A 77 -6.98 4.19 1.70
CA VAL A 77 -7.17 5.31 2.65
C VAL A 77 -5.95 5.61 3.52
N ALA A 78 -4.83 4.91 3.32
CA ALA A 78 -3.67 5.02 4.21
C ALA A 78 -3.05 6.43 4.22
N LEU A 79 -2.93 7.09 3.06
CA LEU A 79 -2.27 8.39 2.94
C LEU A 79 -2.87 9.46 3.88
N PRO A 80 -4.19 9.78 3.82
CA PRO A 80 -4.79 10.76 4.73
C PRO A 80 -4.87 10.27 6.19
N VAL A 81 -4.83 8.97 6.45
CA VAL A 81 -4.85 8.44 7.82
C VAL A 81 -3.53 8.68 8.54
N PHE A 82 -2.41 8.43 7.84
CA PHE A 82 -1.07 8.58 8.40
C PHE A 82 -0.51 10.02 8.35
N GLU A 83 -1.17 10.94 7.64
CA GLU A 83 -0.76 12.34 7.54
C GLU A 83 -0.75 13.05 8.91
N GLY A 84 0.40 13.61 9.31
CA GLY A 84 0.57 14.31 10.58
C GLY A 84 0.54 13.41 11.81
N LEU A 85 0.70 12.09 11.63
CA LEU A 85 0.75 11.13 12.73
C LEU A 85 2.16 11.03 13.32
N PHE A 86 3.18 11.29 12.50
CA PHE A 86 4.59 11.28 12.87
C PHE A 86 5.17 12.71 12.97
N PRO A 87 6.33 12.90 13.62
CA PRO A 87 7.07 14.18 13.54
C PRO A 87 7.49 14.48 12.10
N THR A 88 7.50 15.76 11.72
CA THR A 88 7.65 16.27 10.34
C THR A 88 8.60 15.47 9.45
N ARG A 89 9.87 15.28 9.86
CA ARG A 89 10.87 14.56 9.06
C ARG A 89 10.53 13.09 8.77
N ARG A 90 9.81 12.43 9.67
CA ARG A 90 9.39 11.02 9.51
C ARG A 90 8.04 10.91 8.80
N ASP A 91 7.18 11.91 9.00
CA ASP A 91 5.89 12.01 8.33
C ASP A 91 6.08 12.10 6.82
N ASP A 92 6.99 12.97 6.36
CA ASP A 92 7.31 13.13 4.94
C ASP A 92 7.71 11.82 4.28
N ALA A 93 8.49 10.99 4.97
CA ALA A 93 8.98 9.76 4.40
C ALA A 93 8.01 8.57 4.51
N VAL A 94 7.14 8.56 5.54
CA VAL A 94 5.98 7.67 5.57
C VAL A 94 5.03 8.04 4.43
N ALA A 95 4.76 9.34 4.24
CA ALA A 95 3.94 9.84 3.14
C ALA A 95 4.56 9.48 1.78
N ASN A 96 5.86 9.67 1.59
CA ASN A 96 6.55 9.26 0.35
C ASN A 96 6.45 7.75 0.10
N LEU A 97 6.61 6.92 1.14
CA LEU A 97 6.46 5.47 1.01
C LEU A 97 5.03 5.08 0.64
N LEU A 98 4.03 5.63 1.33
CA LEU A 98 2.62 5.37 1.05
C LEU A 98 2.22 5.88 -0.32
N PHE A 99 2.70 7.05 -0.73
CA PHE A 99 2.45 7.62 -2.05
C PHE A 99 3.06 6.75 -3.14
N ALA A 100 4.32 6.33 -3.00
CA ALA A 100 4.96 5.43 -3.96
C ALA A 100 4.20 4.10 -4.08
N LEU A 101 3.84 3.49 -2.95
CA LEU A 101 3.06 2.24 -2.92
C LEU A 101 1.69 2.40 -3.58
N LEU A 102 0.97 3.48 -3.26
CA LEU A 102 -0.40 3.72 -3.72
C LEU A 102 -0.48 4.18 -5.17
N VAL A 103 0.26 5.22 -5.51
CA VAL A 103 0.16 5.91 -6.80
C VAL A 103 1.03 5.21 -7.83
N ASP A 104 2.33 5.13 -7.57
CA ASP A 104 3.29 4.64 -8.57
C ASP A 104 3.10 3.15 -8.87
N TRP A 105 2.64 2.37 -7.89
CA TRP A 105 2.44 0.93 -8.09
C TRP A 105 0.97 0.50 -8.09
N HIS A 106 0.27 0.62 -6.95
CA HIS A 106 -1.05 0.00 -6.79
C HIS A 106 -2.10 0.56 -7.76
N SER A 107 -2.14 1.88 -7.95
CA SER A 107 -3.09 2.53 -8.86
C SER A 107 -2.85 2.16 -10.32
N LEU A 108 -1.58 2.14 -10.75
CA LEU A 108 -1.19 1.74 -12.10
C LEU A 108 -1.48 0.25 -12.33
N ALA A 109 -1.20 -0.59 -11.34
CA ALA A 109 -1.44 -2.02 -11.39
C ALA A 109 -2.94 -2.39 -11.50
N LYS A 110 -3.84 -1.57 -10.94
CA LYS A 110 -5.30 -1.74 -11.04
C LYS A 110 -5.94 -1.08 -12.27
N LEU A 111 -5.17 -0.45 -13.15
CA LEU A 111 -5.74 0.11 -14.37
C LEU A 111 -6.28 -1.02 -15.26
N ARG A 112 -7.56 -0.94 -15.65
CA ARG A 112 -8.17 -1.88 -16.59
C ARG A 112 -7.65 -1.75 -18.03
N LEU A 113 -7.05 -0.61 -18.33
CA LEU A 113 -6.49 -0.28 -19.63
C LEU A 113 -5.06 0.21 -19.45
N HIS A 114 -4.13 -0.51 -20.05
CA HIS A 114 -2.73 -0.12 -20.09
C HIS A 114 -2.36 0.45 -21.45
N THR A 115 -1.72 1.61 -21.44
CA THR A 115 -0.98 2.18 -22.57
C THR A 115 0.52 1.92 -22.41
N THR A 116 1.29 2.13 -23.47
CA THR A 116 2.76 2.09 -23.45
C THR A 116 3.33 2.95 -22.32
N THR A 117 2.84 4.18 -22.18
CA THR A 117 3.25 5.11 -21.12
C THR A 117 2.97 4.56 -19.72
N THR A 118 1.79 3.97 -19.47
CA THR A 118 1.47 3.42 -18.14
C THR A 118 2.32 2.20 -17.80
N LEU A 119 2.69 1.39 -18.79
CA LEU A 119 3.58 0.25 -18.60
C LEU A 119 5.01 0.70 -18.30
N ASP A 120 5.46 1.79 -18.93
CA ASP A 120 6.77 2.39 -18.65
C ASP A 120 6.82 2.92 -17.21
N TYR A 121 5.79 3.63 -16.75
CA TYR A 121 5.69 4.06 -15.35
C TYR A 121 5.64 2.89 -14.37
N LEU A 122 4.86 1.84 -14.67
CA LEU A 122 4.78 0.64 -13.83
C LEU A 122 6.12 -0.11 -13.78
N SER A 123 6.92 -0.04 -14.85
CA SER A 123 8.28 -0.61 -14.87
C SER A 123 9.29 0.19 -14.03
N ALA A 124 9.06 1.49 -13.87
CA ALA A 124 9.86 2.37 -13.02
C ALA A 124 9.45 2.32 -11.54
N ALA A 125 8.19 1.98 -11.24
CA ALA A 125 7.65 1.92 -9.89
C ALA A 125 8.50 1.12 -8.88
N PRO A 126 9.07 -0.06 -9.19
CA PRO A 126 9.90 -0.80 -8.24
C PRO A 126 11.15 -0.05 -7.80
N LEU A 127 11.71 0.80 -8.67
CA LEU A 127 12.87 1.64 -8.35
C LEU A 127 12.49 2.72 -7.33
N ILE A 128 11.37 3.40 -7.57
CA ILE A 128 10.83 4.45 -6.70
C ILE A 128 10.45 3.87 -5.34
N LEU A 129 9.71 2.76 -5.32
CA LEU A 129 9.39 2.03 -4.08
C LEU A 129 10.67 1.64 -3.34
N GLY A 130 11.66 1.10 -4.05
CA GLY A 130 12.93 0.69 -3.45
C GLY A 130 13.68 1.85 -2.78
N GLU A 131 13.62 3.06 -3.37
CA GLU A 131 14.19 4.26 -2.76
C GLU A 131 13.40 4.71 -1.53
N ALA A 132 12.06 4.77 -1.63
CA ALA A 132 11.20 5.11 -0.51
C ALA A 132 11.37 4.14 0.67
N PHE A 133 11.51 2.83 0.40
CA PHE A 133 11.80 1.82 1.41
C PHE A 133 13.16 2.03 2.08
N ARG A 134 14.20 2.43 1.33
CA ARG A 134 15.52 2.75 1.91
C ARG A 134 15.44 3.97 2.82
N GLN A 135 14.81 5.04 2.34
CA GLN A 135 14.60 6.25 3.15
C GLN A 135 13.83 5.90 4.43
N PHE A 136 12.75 5.12 4.30
CA PHE A 136 11.96 4.62 5.42
C PHE A 136 12.79 3.78 6.41
N ALA A 137 13.57 2.83 5.91
CA ALA A 137 14.44 1.98 6.73
C ALA A 137 15.47 2.80 7.51
N ASP A 138 16.04 3.85 6.93
CA ASP A 138 17.02 4.72 7.57
C ASP A 138 16.45 5.50 8.77
N MET A 139 15.12 5.71 8.83
CA MET A 139 14.47 6.37 9.96
C MET A 139 13.99 5.41 11.04
N THR A 140 13.84 4.14 10.70
CA THR A 140 13.41 3.08 11.62
C THR A 140 14.59 2.59 12.46
N CYS A 141 14.36 2.39 13.76
CA CYS A 141 15.35 1.85 14.69
C CYS A 141 15.87 0.47 14.21
N PRO A 142 17.17 0.17 14.27
CA PRO A 142 17.72 -1.15 13.91
C PRO A 142 17.02 -2.33 14.61
N ALA A 143 16.52 -2.13 15.83
CA ALA A 143 15.76 -3.15 16.56
C ALA A 143 14.44 -3.54 15.86
N LEU A 144 13.80 -2.57 15.19
CA LEU A 144 12.57 -2.78 14.41
C LEU A 144 12.86 -3.21 12.95
N GLN A 145 14.08 -2.96 12.46
CA GLN A 145 14.55 -3.40 11.13
C GLN A 145 14.75 -4.92 11.01
N HIS A 146 14.97 -5.64 12.12
CA HIS A 146 15.13 -7.10 12.11
C HIS A 146 13.80 -7.85 12.11
N GLN A 147 12.74 -7.25 12.64
CA GLN A 147 11.45 -7.89 12.82
C GLN A 147 10.62 -7.94 11.52
N PHE A 148 10.96 -7.06 10.57
CA PHE A 148 10.39 -7.02 9.23
C PHE A 148 11.55 -6.87 8.26
N MET A 149 11.65 -7.73 7.23
CA MET A 149 12.71 -7.65 6.21
C MET A 149 12.54 -6.41 5.30
N LEU A 150 12.51 -5.19 5.86
CA LEU A 150 12.43 -3.92 5.13
C LEU A 150 13.60 -3.75 4.15
N ARG A 151 14.70 -4.45 4.40
CA ARG A 151 15.88 -4.46 3.51
C ARG A 151 15.71 -5.32 2.25
N ARG A 152 14.70 -6.20 2.20
CA ARG A 152 14.34 -6.99 1.01
C ARG A 152 12.83 -7.18 0.97
N PRO A 153 12.04 -6.15 0.63
CA PRO A 153 10.68 -6.42 0.18
C PRO A 153 10.78 -7.38 -1.01
N ARG A 154 9.78 -8.23 -1.22
CA ARG A 154 9.77 -9.14 -2.40
C ARG A 154 9.46 -8.34 -3.68
N LEU A 155 10.24 -7.29 -3.96
CA LEU A 155 10.09 -6.38 -5.09
C LEU A 155 10.28 -7.05 -6.46
N HIS A 156 10.88 -8.25 -6.51
CA HIS A 156 11.05 -9.02 -7.74
C HIS A 156 9.71 -9.33 -8.42
N PHE A 157 8.64 -9.39 -7.63
CA PHE A 157 7.28 -9.54 -8.10
C PHE A 157 6.83 -8.37 -8.97
N PHE A 158 7.15 -7.13 -8.58
CA PHE A 158 6.73 -5.93 -9.29
C PHE A 158 7.35 -5.80 -10.68
N GLY A 159 8.63 -6.14 -10.83
CA GLY A 159 9.30 -6.14 -12.14
C GLY A 159 8.73 -7.18 -13.11
N SER A 160 8.30 -8.34 -12.60
CA SER A 160 7.67 -9.38 -13.41
C SER A 160 6.21 -9.07 -13.78
N TYR A 161 5.57 -8.13 -13.07
CA TYR A 161 4.17 -7.83 -13.26
C TYR A 161 3.86 -7.18 -14.62
N VAL A 162 4.75 -6.33 -15.12
CA VAL A 162 4.63 -5.74 -16.46
C VAL A 162 4.61 -6.83 -17.54
N GLU A 163 5.45 -7.85 -17.41
CA GLU A 163 5.50 -8.99 -18.35
C GLU A 163 4.23 -9.84 -18.24
N ASN A 164 3.70 -10.00 -17.03
CA ASN A 164 2.44 -10.69 -16.78
C ASN A 164 1.25 -9.95 -17.41
N ILE A 165 1.17 -8.62 -17.29
CA ILE A 165 0.15 -7.79 -17.96
C ILE A 165 0.26 -7.92 -19.49
N LYS A 166 1.48 -7.87 -20.04
CA LYS A 166 1.72 -8.02 -21.48
C LYS A 166 1.28 -9.38 -22.03
N ARG A 167 1.47 -10.46 -21.26
CA ARG A 167 1.17 -11.84 -21.69
C ARG A 167 -0.29 -12.25 -21.49
N TYR A 168 -0.92 -11.78 -20.42
CA TYR A 168 -2.20 -12.32 -19.96
C TYR A 168 -3.27 -11.25 -19.70
N GLY A 169 -2.94 -9.96 -19.76
CA GLY A 169 -3.79 -8.87 -19.28
C GLY A 169 -3.71 -8.68 -17.76
N THR A 170 -4.52 -7.77 -17.23
CA THR A 170 -4.71 -7.58 -15.79
C THR A 170 -5.41 -8.82 -15.20
N PHE A 171 -5.03 -9.17 -13.96
CA PHE A 171 -5.58 -10.33 -13.26
C PHE A 171 -6.71 -9.97 -12.28
N ASP A 172 -7.13 -8.70 -12.24
CA ASP A 172 -8.41 -8.36 -11.64
C ASP A 172 -9.53 -8.96 -12.50
N SER A 173 -10.70 -9.24 -11.94
CA SER A 173 -11.75 -10.05 -12.58
C SER A 173 -12.48 -9.36 -13.76
N TYR A 174 -11.79 -8.51 -14.52
CA TYR A 174 -12.30 -7.72 -15.64
C TYR A 174 -11.52 -8.00 -16.92
N THR A 175 -12.22 -7.96 -18.07
CA THR A 175 -11.60 -8.06 -19.39
C THR A 175 -10.74 -6.82 -19.63
N SER A 176 -9.42 -6.95 -19.53
CA SER A 176 -8.47 -5.88 -19.83
C SER A 176 -7.96 -5.97 -21.26
N GLY A 177 -7.67 -4.80 -21.84
CA GLY A 177 -7.08 -4.66 -23.16
C GLY A 177 -5.84 -3.77 -23.10
N ILE A 178 -4.88 -4.04 -23.99
CA ILE A 178 -3.73 -3.16 -24.21
C ILE A 178 -4.09 -2.27 -25.40
N VAL A 179 -4.08 -0.95 -25.21
CA VAL A 179 -4.29 0.02 -26.30
C VAL A 179 -2.94 0.64 -26.62
N SER A 180 -2.47 0.41 -27.85
CA SER A 180 -1.33 1.14 -28.41
C SER A 180 -1.82 2.51 -28.85
N VAL A 181 -1.28 3.57 -28.25
CA VAL A 181 -1.47 4.96 -28.69
C VAL A 181 -0.26 5.36 -29.52
#